data_AF-H1G7E7-F1
#
_entry.id   AF-H1G7E7-F1
#
_cell.length_a   1.000
_cell.length_b   1.000
_cell.length_c   1.000
_cell.angle_alpha   90.00
_cell.angle_beta   90.00
_cell.angle_gamma   90.00
#
_symmetry.space_group_name_H-M   'P 1'
#
loop_
_entity.id
_entity.type
_entity.pdbx_description
1 polymer ?
#
loop_
_entity_poly.entity_id
_entity_poly.type
_entity_poly.pdbx_seq_one_letter_code
_entity_poly.pdbx_strand_id
1 'polypeptide(L)'
;MPGLMATREEYAKSQPLKGARIAGSLHMTIQTAVLIETLKALGADVRWASCNIFSTQDHAAAAIAAGGTPVFAYKGETLEEYWDYCHKIFEWSDGGTPNMILDDGGDATLLIHLGARAEKDLSLVDNPTNDEERVLFAQIKERVKSQPGWYSKVPTKSGCPLDSLRFG
;
A
#
# COMPACT_ATOMS: atom_id res chain seq x y z
N MET A 1 22.36 5.94 1.31
CA MET A 1 21.97 4.51 1.26
C MET A 1 22.65 3.85 0.06
N PRO A 2 23.90 3.35 0.21
CA PRO A 2 24.71 2.92 -0.94
C PRO A 2 24.12 1.74 -1.70
N GLY A 3 23.47 0.79 -1.02
CA GLY A 3 22.81 -0.35 -1.68
C GLY A 3 21.77 0.07 -2.70
N LEU A 4 20.84 0.98 -2.33
CA LEU A 4 19.82 1.48 -3.25
C LEU A 4 20.42 2.27 -4.42
N MET A 5 21.49 3.04 -4.19
CA MET A 5 22.16 3.75 -5.28
C MET A 5 22.83 2.79 -6.26
N ALA A 6 23.52 1.75 -5.76
CA ALA A 6 24.10 0.71 -6.59
C ALA A 6 23.02 -0.05 -7.39
N THR A 7 21.89 -0.41 -6.77
CA THR A 7 20.76 -1.04 -7.46
C THR A 7 20.21 -0.16 -8.59
N ARG A 8 20.10 1.15 -8.37
CA ARG A 8 19.70 2.08 -9.44
C ARG A 8 20.71 2.07 -10.58
N GLU A 9 22.00 2.20 -10.27
CA GLU A 9 23.07 2.22 -11.28
C GLU A 9 23.09 0.94 -12.12
N GLU A 10 22.91 -0.22 -11.47
CA GLU A 10 22.94 -1.53 -12.10
C GLU A 10 21.71 -1.78 -12.99
N TYR A 11 20.51 -1.46 -12.51
CA TYR A 11 19.26 -1.92 -13.14
C TYR A 11 18.42 -0.81 -13.79
N ALA A 12 18.76 0.48 -13.64
CA ALA A 12 17.98 1.56 -14.26
C ALA A 12 17.90 1.45 -15.79
N LYS A 13 18.92 0.88 -16.46
CA LYS A 13 18.87 0.72 -17.93
C LYS A 13 17.96 -0.42 -18.36
N SER A 14 17.91 -1.51 -17.61
CA SER A 14 17.10 -2.69 -17.94
C SER A 14 15.63 -2.53 -17.58
N GLN A 15 15.29 -1.55 -16.72
CA GLN A 15 13.92 -1.25 -16.28
C GLN A 15 13.16 -2.53 -15.85
N PRO A 16 13.70 -3.31 -14.90
CA PRO A 16 13.15 -4.63 -14.56
C PRO A 16 11.75 -4.56 -13.96
N LEU A 17 11.37 -3.41 -13.40
CA LEU A 17 10.04 -3.18 -12.82
C LEU A 17 9.09 -2.48 -13.81
N LYS A 18 9.43 -2.40 -15.10
CA LYS A 18 8.53 -1.81 -16.09
C LYS A 18 7.20 -2.58 -16.14
N GLY A 19 6.10 -1.87 -15.89
CA GLY A 19 4.76 -2.45 -15.80
C GLY A 19 4.39 -2.97 -14.41
N ALA A 20 5.31 -2.92 -13.44
CA ALA A 20 4.99 -3.10 -12.03
C ALA A 20 4.09 -1.96 -11.55
N ARG A 21 3.07 -2.33 -10.79
CA ARG A 21 2.15 -1.44 -10.09
C ARG A 21 2.21 -1.77 -8.61
N ILE A 22 2.95 -0.98 -7.86
CA ILE A 22 3.29 -1.27 -6.47
C ILE A 22 2.40 -0.46 -5.53
N ALA A 23 1.64 -1.15 -4.69
CA ALA A 23 1.00 -0.57 -3.51
C ALA A 23 1.95 -0.73 -2.31
N GLY A 24 2.49 0.39 -1.82
CA GLY A 24 3.41 0.41 -0.68
C GLY A 24 2.71 0.81 0.62
N SER A 25 2.91 0.01 1.67
CA SER A 25 2.48 0.27 3.04
C SER A 25 3.69 0.11 3.96
N LEU A 26 4.41 1.21 4.17
CA LEU A 26 5.66 1.24 4.95
C LEU A 26 5.88 2.66 5.46
N HIS A 27 6.42 2.82 6.66
CA HIS A 27 6.77 4.10 7.28
C HIS A 27 7.24 5.15 6.27
N MET A 28 6.51 6.26 6.13
CA MET A 28 6.82 7.30 5.13
C MET A 28 7.93 8.24 5.62
N THR A 29 9.17 7.79 5.51
CA THR A 29 10.39 8.49 5.97
C THR A 29 11.29 8.92 4.80
N ILE A 30 12.37 9.65 5.08
CA ILE A 30 13.40 9.98 4.09
C ILE A 30 14.05 8.72 3.51
N GLN A 31 14.26 7.68 4.32
CA GLN A 31 14.83 6.41 3.86
C GLN A 31 13.88 5.73 2.87
N THR A 32 12.58 5.73 3.18
CA THR A 32 11.53 5.20 2.30
C THR A 32 11.38 6.04 1.03
N ALA A 33 11.58 7.36 1.10
CA ALA A 33 11.61 8.21 -0.09
C ALA A 33 12.72 7.76 -1.07
N VAL A 34 13.91 7.40 -0.56
CA VAL A 34 14.98 6.82 -1.40
C VAL A 34 14.57 5.45 -1.96
N LEU A 35 13.83 4.63 -1.21
CA LEU A 35 13.30 3.37 -1.74
C LEU A 35 12.30 3.61 -2.89
N ILE A 36 11.30 4.49 -2.69
CA ILE A 36 10.27 4.84 -3.69
C ILE A 36 10.91 5.32 -4.99
N GLU A 37 11.84 6.27 -4.89
CA GLU A 37 12.53 6.79 -6.07
C GLU A 37 13.43 5.73 -6.74
N THR A 38 13.89 4.72 -5.99
CA THR A 38 14.60 3.56 -6.58
C THR A 38 13.65 2.71 -7.39
N LEU A 39 12.48 2.35 -6.85
CA LEU A 39 11.47 1.56 -7.55
C LEU A 39 11.03 2.26 -8.85
N LYS A 40 10.79 3.58 -8.79
CA LYS A 40 10.48 4.40 -9.97
C LYS A 40 11.61 4.40 -10.98
N ALA A 41 12.86 4.59 -10.53
CA ALA A 41 14.03 4.55 -11.41
C ALA A 41 14.21 3.19 -12.10
N LEU A 42 13.66 2.12 -11.54
CA LEU A 42 13.64 0.77 -12.10
C LEU A 42 12.42 0.48 -12.99
N GLY A 43 11.51 1.44 -13.15
CA GLY A 43 10.36 1.38 -14.06
C GLY A 43 9.00 1.11 -13.41
N ALA A 44 8.91 1.04 -12.08
CA ALA A 44 7.66 0.82 -11.38
C ALA A 44 6.78 2.08 -11.36
N ASP A 45 5.46 1.87 -11.43
CA ASP A 45 4.47 2.84 -10.98
C ASP A 45 4.10 2.52 -9.52
N VAL A 46 4.00 3.56 -8.68
CA VAL A 46 4.03 3.40 -7.23
C VAL A 46 2.99 4.31 -6.57
N ARG A 47 2.26 3.76 -5.60
CA ARG A 47 1.40 4.51 -4.67
C ARG A 47 1.76 4.12 -3.25
N TRP A 48 1.73 5.07 -2.31
CA TRP A 48 2.29 4.86 -0.98
C TRP A 48 1.39 5.35 0.15
N ALA A 49 1.32 4.59 1.23
CA ALA A 49 0.78 4.98 2.53
C ALA A 49 1.76 4.57 3.63
N SER A 50 1.64 5.21 4.79
CA SER A 50 2.37 4.80 5.99
C SER A 50 1.75 3.53 6.59
N CYS A 51 2.53 2.73 7.30
CA CYS A 51 2.04 1.61 8.13
C CYS A 51 1.92 1.99 9.63
N ASN A 52 2.11 3.27 9.97
CA ASN A 52 1.96 3.76 11.33
C ASN A 52 1.66 5.26 11.37
N ILE A 53 0.64 5.63 12.14
CA ILE A 53 0.07 6.99 12.23
C ILE A 53 1.04 8.07 12.74
N PHE A 54 2.12 7.72 13.43
CA PHE A 54 3.09 8.68 13.99
C PHE A 54 4.46 8.66 13.29
N SER A 55 4.67 7.74 12.36
CA SER A 55 5.98 7.47 11.78
C SER A 55 6.34 8.37 10.58
N THR A 56 5.33 9.01 9.98
CA THR A 56 5.52 9.85 8.80
C THR A 56 6.43 11.03 9.09
N GLN A 57 7.36 11.29 8.16
CA GLN A 57 8.11 12.52 8.09
C GLN A 57 7.50 13.38 6.98
N ASP A 58 6.71 14.39 7.35
CA ASP A 58 5.87 15.13 6.39
C ASP A 58 6.67 15.78 5.24
N HIS A 59 7.89 16.21 5.51
CA HIS A 59 8.78 16.75 4.47
C HIS A 59 9.25 15.68 3.48
N ALA A 60 9.40 14.42 3.89
CA ALA A 60 9.67 13.30 3.00
C ALA A 60 8.45 12.97 2.14
N ALA A 61 7.26 12.90 2.76
CA ALA A 61 6.00 12.68 2.06
C ALA A 61 5.74 13.77 1.01
N ALA A 62 5.92 15.05 1.38
CA ALA A 62 5.76 16.19 0.48
C ALA A 62 6.75 16.16 -0.69
N ALA A 63 8.02 15.80 -0.44
CA ALA A 63 9.02 15.70 -1.50
C ALA A 63 8.68 14.61 -2.54
N ILE A 64 8.19 13.45 -2.08
CA ILE A 64 7.77 12.36 -2.97
C ILE A 64 6.49 12.72 -3.73
N ALA A 65 5.52 13.36 -3.07
CA ALA A 65 4.30 13.85 -3.71
C ALA A 65 4.60 14.90 -4.79
N ALA A 66 5.51 15.85 -4.51
CA ALA A 66 5.97 16.84 -5.49
C ALA A 66 6.70 16.20 -6.68
N GLY A 67 7.32 15.03 -6.48
CA GLY A 67 7.89 14.19 -7.54
C GLY A 67 6.87 13.38 -8.36
N GLY A 68 5.57 13.62 -8.15
CA GLY A 68 4.47 13.03 -8.91
C GLY A 68 4.00 11.66 -8.41
N THR A 69 4.56 11.12 -7.33
CA THR A 69 4.12 9.85 -6.74
C THR A 69 2.96 10.08 -5.78
N PRO A 70 1.81 9.40 -5.91
CA PRO A 70 0.74 9.48 -4.94
C PRO A 70 1.17 8.98 -3.56
N VAL A 71 1.14 9.86 -2.55
CA VAL A 71 1.42 9.55 -1.14
C VAL A 71 0.23 9.95 -0.28
N PHE A 72 -0.24 9.01 0.54
CA PHE A 72 -1.35 9.16 1.47
C PHE A 72 -0.82 8.91 2.88
N ALA A 73 -0.16 9.92 3.44
CA ALA A 73 0.43 9.83 4.77
C ALA A 73 0.71 11.22 5.31
N TYR A 74 0.41 11.46 6.58
CA TYR A 74 0.95 12.59 7.35
C TYR A 74 1.15 12.19 8.81
N LYS A 75 1.95 12.94 9.56
CA LYS A 75 2.22 12.62 10.95
C LYS A 75 1.04 13.00 11.85
N GLY A 76 0.52 12.02 12.58
CA GLY A 76 -0.60 12.19 13.50
C GLY A 76 -1.97 12.03 12.86
N GLU A 77 -2.06 11.28 11.76
CA GLU A 77 -3.32 10.88 11.15
C GLU A 77 -4.20 10.06 12.11
N THR A 78 -5.52 10.13 11.93
CA THR A 78 -6.44 9.29 12.72
C THR A 78 -6.45 7.85 12.20
N LEU A 79 -7.00 6.91 12.99
CA LEU A 79 -7.17 5.54 12.52
C LEU A 79 -8.10 5.44 11.30
N GLU A 80 -9.10 6.32 11.20
CA GLU A 80 -9.98 6.39 10.04
C GLU A 80 -9.23 6.83 8.79
N GLU A 81 -8.36 7.84 8.90
CA GLU A 81 -7.52 8.29 7.79
C GLU A 81 -6.48 7.23 7.41
N TYR A 82 -5.84 6.59 8.39
CA TYR A 82 -4.90 5.49 8.19
C TYR A 82 -5.48 4.39 7.29
N TRP A 83 -6.65 3.87 7.66
CA TRP A 83 -7.28 2.81 6.88
C TRP A 83 -7.84 3.31 5.54
N ASP A 84 -8.28 4.58 5.45
CA ASP A 84 -8.66 5.18 4.16
C ASP A 84 -7.45 5.29 3.21
N TYR A 85 -6.30 5.67 3.74
CA TYR A 85 -5.04 5.76 2.99
C TYR A 85 -4.56 4.38 2.54
N CYS A 86 -4.73 3.37 3.40
CA CYS A 86 -4.49 1.97 3.04
C CYS A 86 -5.41 1.50 1.90
N HIS A 87 -6.65 1.99 1.76
CA HIS A 87 -7.46 1.72 0.56
C HIS A 87 -6.93 2.48 -0.68
N LYS A 88 -6.53 3.75 -0.53
CA LYS A 88 -6.11 4.63 -1.64
C LYS A 88 -4.87 4.15 -2.39
N ILE A 89 -4.00 3.35 -1.78
CA ILE A 89 -2.86 2.73 -2.49
C ILE A 89 -3.30 1.65 -3.50
N PHE A 90 -4.51 1.11 -3.36
CA PHE A 90 -5.12 0.16 -4.31
C PHE A 90 -6.01 0.82 -5.36
N GLU A 91 -6.29 2.13 -5.26
CA GLU A 91 -7.14 2.87 -6.19
C GLU A 91 -6.30 3.52 -7.29
N TRP A 92 -6.26 2.88 -8.48
CA TRP A 92 -5.52 3.38 -9.63
C TRP A 92 -6.43 4.18 -10.56
N SER A 93 -5.91 5.28 -11.13
CA SER A 93 -6.71 6.25 -11.89
C SER A 93 -7.35 5.69 -13.16
N ASP A 94 -6.78 4.62 -13.71
CA ASP A 94 -7.30 3.91 -14.88
C ASP A 94 -8.28 2.78 -14.51
N GLY A 95 -8.64 2.64 -13.23
CA GLY A 95 -9.50 1.57 -12.73
C GLY A 95 -8.79 0.21 -12.63
N GLY A 96 -7.48 0.15 -12.87
CA GLY A 96 -6.67 -1.03 -12.65
C GLY A 96 -6.40 -1.30 -11.17
N THR A 97 -5.59 -2.32 -10.91
CA THR A 97 -5.18 -2.73 -9.55
C THR A 97 -3.65 -2.83 -9.48
N PRO A 98 -3.04 -2.74 -8.29
CA PRO A 98 -1.65 -3.11 -8.15
C PRO A 98 -1.45 -4.59 -8.49
N ASN A 99 -0.23 -4.92 -8.93
CA ASN A 99 0.20 -6.30 -9.16
C ASN A 99 1.27 -6.76 -8.16
N MET A 100 1.74 -5.86 -7.29
CA MET A 100 2.64 -6.15 -6.18
C MET A 100 2.26 -5.30 -4.96
N ILE A 101 2.45 -5.87 -3.76
CA ILE A 101 2.34 -5.15 -2.48
C ILE A 101 3.73 -5.17 -1.84
N LEU A 102 4.18 -4.01 -1.36
CA LEU A 102 5.36 -3.87 -0.52
C LEU A 102 4.88 -3.45 0.86
N ASP A 103 4.94 -4.36 1.83
CA ASP A 103 4.24 -4.25 3.10
C ASP A 103 5.20 -4.37 4.28
N ASP A 104 5.00 -3.52 5.28
CA ASP A 104 5.64 -3.55 6.59
C ASP A 104 4.55 -3.53 7.65
N GLY A 105 4.53 -4.55 8.53
CA GLY A 105 3.44 -4.81 9.47
C GLY A 105 2.31 -5.71 8.93
N GLY A 106 2.07 -5.70 7.61
CA GLY A 106 1.12 -6.63 6.97
C GLY A 106 -0.30 -6.11 6.80
N ASP A 107 -0.54 -4.82 7.07
CA ASP A 107 -1.89 -4.22 7.07
C ASP A 107 -2.50 -4.11 5.68
N ALA A 108 -1.70 -3.78 4.66
CA ALA A 108 -2.18 -3.74 3.28
C ALA A 108 -2.58 -5.14 2.78
N THR A 109 -1.77 -6.14 3.14
CA THR A 109 -2.07 -7.55 2.87
C THR A 109 -3.33 -7.99 3.62
N LEU A 110 -3.42 -7.68 4.92
CA LEU A 110 -4.58 -8.00 5.76
C LEU A 110 -5.85 -7.40 5.16
N LEU A 111 -5.83 -6.12 4.77
CA LEU A 111 -6.97 -5.41 4.20
C LEU A 111 -7.54 -6.15 2.99
N ILE A 112 -6.69 -6.51 2.02
CA ILE A 112 -7.14 -7.18 0.79
C ILE A 112 -7.63 -8.60 1.08
N HIS A 113 -6.92 -9.37 1.90
CA HIS A 113 -7.29 -10.75 2.19
C HIS A 113 -8.56 -10.84 3.06
N LEU A 114 -8.67 -10.02 4.10
CA LEU A 114 -9.85 -9.97 4.96
C LEU A 114 -11.05 -9.42 4.20
N GLY A 115 -10.87 -8.33 3.45
CA GLY A 115 -11.92 -7.73 2.62
C GLY A 115 -12.48 -8.71 1.58
N ALA A 116 -11.62 -9.43 0.86
CA ALA A 116 -12.06 -10.42 -0.14
C ALA A 116 -12.81 -11.62 0.48
N ARG A 117 -12.53 -11.95 1.74
CA ARG A 117 -13.31 -12.93 2.50
C ARG A 117 -14.62 -12.34 3.01
N ALA A 118 -14.59 -11.10 3.49
CA ALA A 118 -15.76 -10.38 3.99
C ALA A 118 -16.80 -10.11 2.89
N GLU A 119 -16.39 -9.98 1.63
CA GLU A 119 -17.29 -9.95 0.46
C GLU A 119 -18.18 -11.19 0.36
N LYS A 120 -17.76 -12.33 0.91
CA LYS A 120 -18.52 -13.59 0.92
C LYS A 120 -19.23 -13.82 2.25
N ASP A 121 -18.65 -13.31 3.33
CA ASP A 121 -19.13 -13.50 4.69
C ASP A 121 -18.77 -12.29 5.56
N LEU A 122 -19.71 -11.35 5.70
CA LEU A 122 -19.54 -10.15 6.53
C LEU A 122 -19.39 -10.45 8.02
N SER A 123 -19.74 -11.66 8.50
CA SER A 123 -19.58 -12.02 9.91
C SER A 123 -18.12 -12.04 10.37
N LEU A 124 -17.19 -12.17 9.43
CA LEU A 124 -15.74 -12.09 9.68
C LEU A 124 -15.29 -10.71 10.19
N VAL A 125 -16.10 -9.68 10.00
CA VAL A 125 -15.81 -8.30 10.42
C VAL A 125 -16.89 -7.75 11.38
N ASP A 126 -17.59 -8.63 12.11
CA ASP A 126 -18.65 -8.23 13.05
C ASP A 126 -18.18 -7.98 14.49
N ASN A 127 -17.07 -8.57 14.90
CA ASN A 127 -16.65 -8.58 16.30
C ASN A 127 -15.24 -8.00 16.47
N PRO A 128 -15.07 -6.65 16.41
CA PRO A 128 -13.78 -6.03 16.62
C PRO A 128 -13.33 -6.18 18.08
N THR A 129 -12.05 -6.44 18.29
CA THR A 129 -11.42 -6.66 19.60
C THR A 129 -10.62 -5.45 20.10
N ASN A 130 -10.34 -4.49 19.21
CA ASN A 130 -9.59 -3.28 19.51
C ASN A 130 -10.05 -2.11 18.62
N ASP A 131 -9.51 -0.91 18.84
CA ASP A 131 -9.90 0.30 18.11
C ASP A 131 -9.49 0.27 16.62
N GLU A 132 -8.36 -0.33 16.28
CA GLU A 132 -7.90 -0.46 14.89
C GLU A 132 -8.86 -1.38 14.11
N GLU A 133 -9.21 -2.54 14.67
CA GLU A 133 -10.18 -3.46 14.09
C GLU A 133 -11.56 -2.82 13.97
N ARG A 134 -11.99 -2.03 14.96
CA ARG A 134 -13.27 -1.32 14.90
C ARG A 134 -13.37 -0.43 13.66
N VAL A 135 -12.30 0.30 13.36
CA VAL A 135 -12.24 1.18 12.18
C VAL A 135 -12.09 0.38 10.89
N LEU A 136 -11.15 -0.57 10.85
CA LEU A 136 -10.92 -1.45 9.70
C LEU A 136 -12.20 -2.17 9.28
N PHE A 137 -12.88 -2.80 10.23
CA PHE A 137 -14.08 -3.59 9.97
C PHE A 137 -15.23 -2.71 9.49
N ALA A 138 -15.39 -1.52 10.07
CA ALA A 138 -16.38 -0.55 9.62
C ALA A 138 -16.13 -0.11 8.16
N GLN A 139 -14.88 0.18 7.81
CA GLN A 139 -14.52 0.57 6.44
C GLN A 139 -14.67 -0.60 5.45
N ILE A 140 -14.32 -1.83 5.83
CA ILE A 140 -14.55 -3.01 5.00
C ILE A 140 -16.04 -3.18 4.73
N LYS A 141 -16.88 -3.12 5.76
CA LYS A 141 -18.35 -3.22 5.60
C LYS A 141 -18.90 -2.16 4.64
N GLU A 142 -18.48 -0.91 4.81
CA GLU A 142 -18.92 0.18 3.94
C GLU A 142 -18.42 0.00 2.51
N ARG A 143 -17.17 -0.45 2.31
CA ARG A 143 -16.61 -0.72 0.99
C ARG A 143 -17.32 -1.88 0.30
N VAL A 144 -17.58 -2.97 0.99
CA VAL A 144 -18.34 -4.12 0.43
C VAL A 144 -19.75 -3.69 0.02
N LYS A 145 -20.40 -2.84 0.82
CA LYS A 145 -21.74 -2.33 0.53
C LYS A 145 -21.76 -1.36 -0.66
N SER A 146 -20.82 -0.42 -0.70
CA SER A 146 -20.79 0.64 -1.73
C SER A 146 -20.15 0.18 -3.04
N GLN A 147 -19.19 -0.74 -2.99
CA GLN A 147 -18.45 -1.27 -4.13
C GLN A 147 -18.24 -2.78 -4.01
N PRO A 148 -19.29 -3.60 -4.27
CA PRO A 148 -19.17 -5.05 -4.23
C PRO A 148 -18.07 -5.57 -5.18
N GLY A 149 -17.24 -6.49 -4.69
CA GLY A 149 -16.13 -7.06 -5.47
C GLY A 149 -14.90 -6.16 -5.56
N TRP A 150 -14.82 -5.07 -4.80
CA TRP A 150 -13.66 -4.18 -4.79
C TRP A 150 -12.37 -4.90 -4.37
N TYR A 151 -12.43 -5.71 -3.31
CA TYR A 151 -11.27 -6.44 -2.78
C TYR A 151 -10.88 -7.61 -3.68
N SER A 152 -11.86 -8.36 -4.17
CA SER A 152 -11.60 -9.52 -5.04
C SER A 152 -11.08 -9.18 -6.44
N LYS A 153 -11.17 -7.91 -6.87
CA LYS A 153 -10.49 -7.40 -8.08
C LYS A 153 -8.99 -7.36 -7.92
N VAL A 154 -8.48 -7.07 -6.72
CA VAL A 154 -7.05 -7.11 -6.46
C VAL A 154 -6.63 -8.59 -6.53
N PRO A 155 -5.65 -8.96 -7.38
CA PRO A 155 -5.20 -10.34 -7.44
C PRO A 155 -4.77 -10.79 -6.04
N THR A 156 -5.02 -12.04 -5.67
CA THR A 156 -4.56 -12.62 -4.38
C THR A 156 -4.06 -14.06 -4.54
N LYS A 157 -4.03 -14.58 -5.77
CA LYS A 157 -3.64 -15.96 -6.04
C LYS A 157 -2.12 -16.11 -6.09
N SER A 158 -1.65 -17.21 -5.53
CA SER A 158 -0.29 -17.77 -5.42
C SER A 158 0.44 -18.09 -6.75
N GLY A 159 0.11 -17.36 -7.83
CA GLY A 159 0.83 -17.36 -9.11
C GLY A 159 0.99 -15.97 -9.72
N CYS A 160 0.48 -14.93 -9.04
CA CYS A 160 0.83 -13.53 -9.23
C CYS A 160 1.82 -13.18 -8.12
N PRO A 161 2.90 -12.41 -8.37
CA PRO A 161 3.88 -12.05 -7.35
C PRO A 161 3.31 -11.01 -6.39
N LEU A 162 2.28 -11.39 -5.64
CA LEU A 162 1.96 -10.82 -4.34
C LEU A 162 2.66 -11.65 -3.27
N ASP A 163 3.93 -11.97 -3.51
CA ASP A 163 4.82 -12.29 -2.43
C ASP A 163 5.08 -10.96 -1.73
N SER A 164 4.41 -10.75 -0.60
CA SER A 164 4.76 -9.66 0.30
C SER A 164 6.26 -9.74 0.55
N LEU A 165 7.05 -8.80 0.01
CA LEU A 165 8.47 -8.68 0.32
C LEU A 165 8.57 -8.19 1.76
N ARG A 166 8.50 -9.13 2.70
CA ARG A 166 8.73 -8.87 4.13
C ARG A 166 10.23 -8.63 4.31
N PHE A 167 10.63 -7.39 4.49
CA PHE A 167 11.98 -7.05 4.93
C PHE A 167 12.06 -7.32 6.44
N GLY A 168 12.42 -8.55 6.80
CA GLY A 168 12.79 -8.94 8.17
C GLY A 168 14.28 -8.81 8.42
#